data_AF-A0A2T0B5C6-F1
#
_entry.id   AF-A0A2T0B5C6-F1
#
_cell.length_a   1.000
_cell.length_b   1.000
_cell.length_c   1.000
_cell.angle_alpha   90.00
_cell.angle_beta   90.00
_cell.angle_gamma   90.00
#
_symmetry.space_group_name_H-M   'P 1'
#
loop_
_entity.id
_entity.type
_entity.pdbx_description
1 polymer ?
#
loop_
_entity_poly.entity_id
_entity_poly.type
_entity_poly.pdbx_seq_one_letter_code
_entity_poly.pdbx_strand_id
1 'polypeptide(L)'
;MKKNSEYYIIYIIGILKNKVRGGNMIQVLCDQRGAGKTKALIDMANNKVGTSKGHVIFIDDDKRALFELHRDIRFITTCDYNLKNYEGFYGFLCGILSADYDIDTIFIDGLFNIVNLDVEDAAHLFYKLEKLEEEYDVDFYISANEEEEIPECMKKYINLVCA
;
A
#
# COMPACT_ATOMS: atom_id res chain seq x y z
N MET A 1 2.90 -23.24 20.06
CA MET A 1 2.75 -23.51 18.62
C MET A 1 1.29 -23.85 18.24
N LYS A 2 0.32 -22.97 18.53
CA LYS A 2 -1.09 -23.13 18.11
C LYS A 2 -1.71 -21.85 17.50
N LYS A 3 -0.99 -20.72 17.47
CA LYS A 3 -1.51 -19.44 16.95
C LYS A 3 -1.57 -19.39 15.41
N ASN A 4 -0.74 -20.14 14.68
CA ASN A 4 -0.63 -19.95 13.22
C ASN A 4 -1.87 -20.34 12.41
N SER A 5 -2.73 -21.25 12.89
CA SER A 5 -3.90 -21.71 12.11
C SER A 5 -5.09 -20.75 12.14
N GLU A 6 -5.30 -20.01 13.24
CA GLU A 6 -6.37 -19.00 13.32
C GLU A 6 -6.05 -17.77 12.47
N TYR A 7 -4.79 -17.32 12.47
CA TYR A 7 -4.36 -16.19 11.64
C TYR A 7 -4.52 -16.47 10.15
N TYR A 8 -4.23 -17.70 9.70
CA TYR A 8 -4.40 -18.10 8.29
C TYR A 8 -5.88 -18.13 7.85
N ILE A 9 -6.79 -18.50 8.74
CA ILE A 9 -8.24 -18.50 8.47
C ILE A 9 -8.78 -17.07 8.41
N ILE A 10 -8.37 -16.20 9.35
CA ILE A 10 -8.75 -14.78 9.35
C ILE A 10 -8.23 -14.09 8.07
N TYR A 11 -6.99 -14.41 7.66
CA TYR A 11 -6.36 -13.96 6.42
C TYR A 11 -7.16 -14.33 5.16
N ILE A 12 -7.54 -15.61 4.99
CA ILE A 12 -8.36 -16.04 3.85
C ILE A 12 -9.75 -15.39 3.86
N ILE A 13 -10.36 -15.20 5.04
CA ILE A 13 -11.66 -14.52 5.16
C ILE A 13 -11.54 -13.03 4.79
N GLY A 14 -10.44 -12.36 5.14
CA GLY A 14 -10.15 -10.97 4.74
C GLY A 14 -10.04 -10.82 3.22
N ILE A 15 -9.22 -11.66 2.58
CA ILE A 15 -9.06 -11.70 1.12
C ILE A 15 -10.40 -11.97 0.43
N LEU A 16 -11.17 -12.94 0.91
CA LEU A 16 -12.47 -13.29 0.32
C LEU A 16 -13.50 -12.18 0.51
N LYS A 17 -13.52 -11.48 1.65
CA LYS A 17 -14.45 -10.37 1.89
C LYS A 17 -14.17 -9.16 1.01
N ASN A 18 -12.90 -8.81 0.79
CA ASN A 18 -12.55 -7.69 -0.09
C ASN A 18 -12.78 -8.05 -1.57
N LYS A 19 -12.52 -9.30 -1.97
CA LYS A 19 -12.74 -9.76 -3.36
C LYS A 19 -14.22 -9.91 -3.76
N VAL A 20 -15.11 -10.17 -2.80
CA VAL A 20 -16.57 -10.35 -3.06
C VAL A 20 -17.31 -9.02 -3.20
N ARG A 21 -16.74 -7.89 -2.75
CA ARG A 21 -17.43 -6.58 -2.77
C ARG A 21 -17.36 -5.83 -4.10
N GLY A 22 -16.47 -6.18 -5.02
CA GLY A 22 -16.32 -5.41 -6.27
C GLY A 22 -16.03 -3.92 -6.05
N GLY A 23 -15.55 -3.55 -4.87
CA GLY A 23 -15.05 -2.22 -4.50
C GLY A 23 -13.54 -2.28 -4.31
N ASN A 24 -12.90 -1.13 -4.36
CA ASN A 24 -11.45 -1.02 -4.43
C ASN A 24 -10.79 -1.48 -3.12
N MET A 25 -9.49 -1.72 -3.21
CA MET A 25 -8.73 -2.55 -2.29
C MET A 25 -7.66 -1.74 -1.59
N ILE A 26 -7.63 -1.78 -0.26
CA ILE A 26 -6.41 -1.49 0.51
C ILE A 26 -5.78 -2.81 0.94
N GLN A 27 -4.54 -3.05 0.51
CA GLN A 27 -3.76 -4.22 0.89
C GLN A 27 -2.40 -3.81 1.47
N VAL A 28 -2.05 -4.40 2.62
CA VAL A 28 -0.76 -4.17 3.29
C VAL A 28 0.05 -5.46 3.30
N LEU A 29 1.23 -5.45 2.68
CA LEU A 29 2.25 -6.48 2.83
C LEU A 29 3.08 -6.18 4.07
N CYS A 30 2.87 -6.98 5.11
CA CYS A 30 3.60 -6.85 6.37
C CYS A 30 4.42 -8.12 6.65
N ASP A 31 5.73 -7.95 6.83
CA ASP A 31 6.68 -9.03 7.14
C ASP A 31 7.97 -8.42 7.69
N GLN A 32 8.90 -9.24 8.17
CA GLN A 32 10.23 -8.82 8.61
C GLN A 32 11.02 -8.08 7.51
N ARG A 33 11.97 -7.25 7.93
CA ARG A 33 12.85 -6.53 6.99
C ARG A 33 13.67 -7.54 6.17
N GLY A 34 13.73 -7.33 4.86
CA GLY A 34 14.45 -8.24 3.94
C GLY A 34 13.64 -9.45 3.43
N ALA A 35 12.37 -9.61 3.81
CA ALA A 35 11.51 -10.69 3.33
C ALA A 35 11.10 -10.58 1.84
N GLY A 36 11.56 -9.56 1.11
CA GLY A 36 11.26 -9.39 -0.31
C GLY A 36 9.98 -8.61 -0.64
N LYS A 37 9.42 -7.86 0.32
CA LYS A 37 8.20 -7.06 0.13
C LYS A 37 8.28 -6.09 -1.05
N THR A 38 9.39 -5.34 -1.17
CA THR A 38 9.66 -4.45 -2.31
C THR A 38 9.54 -5.20 -3.64
N LYS A 39 10.20 -6.36 -3.74
CA LYS A 39 10.15 -7.18 -4.95
C LYS A 39 8.72 -7.66 -5.24
N ALA A 40 7.99 -8.10 -4.22
CA ALA A 40 6.59 -8.50 -4.37
C ALA A 40 5.71 -7.34 -4.85
N LEU A 41 5.89 -6.11 -4.32
CA LEU A 41 5.19 -4.91 -4.79
C LEU A 41 5.51 -4.59 -6.25
N ILE A 42 6.78 -4.64 -6.65
CA ILE A 42 7.23 -4.42 -8.04
C ILE A 42 6.60 -5.46 -8.97
N ASP A 43 6.64 -6.74 -8.60
CA ASP A 43 6.04 -7.82 -9.39
C ASP A 43 4.51 -7.62 -9.51
N MET A 44 3.84 -7.21 -8.43
CA MET A 44 2.41 -6.89 -8.47
C MET A 44 2.11 -5.71 -9.40
N ALA A 45 2.89 -4.63 -9.32
CA ALA A 45 2.70 -3.46 -10.16
C ALA A 45 2.91 -3.78 -11.65
N ASN A 46 3.97 -4.53 -11.98
CA ASN A 46 4.28 -4.98 -13.33
C ASN A 46 3.20 -5.90 -13.91
N ASN A 47 2.55 -6.72 -13.08
CA ASN A 47 1.41 -7.53 -13.52
C ASN A 47 0.12 -6.69 -13.67
N LYS A 48 -0.13 -5.76 -12.74
CA LYS A 48 -1.34 -4.94 -12.71
C LYS A 48 -1.42 -4.00 -13.91
N VAL A 49 -0.31 -3.37 -14.33
CA VAL A 49 -0.29 -2.39 -15.43
C VAL A 49 -0.81 -2.95 -16.76
N GLY A 50 -0.67 -4.26 -17.01
CA GLY A 50 -1.19 -4.90 -18.21
C GLY A 50 -2.72 -5.10 -18.22
N THR A 51 -3.36 -5.01 -17.05
CA THR A 51 -4.81 -5.22 -16.87
C THR A 51 -5.54 -4.03 -16.25
N SER A 52 -4.78 -3.02 -15.83
CA SER A 52 -5.28 -1.81 -15.18
C SER A 52 -6.15 -1.02 -16.17
N LYS A 53 -7.22 -0.42 -15.66
CA LYS A 53 -8.11 0.40 -16.50
C LYS A 53 -7.64 1.84 -16.63
N GLY A 54 -6.63 2.22 -15.84
CA GLY A 54 -6.09 3.56 -15.76
C GLY A 54 -4.60 3.55 -15.44
N HIS A 55 -4.11 4.63 -14.84
CA HIS A 55 -2.72 4.80 -14.49
C HIS A 55 -2.33 4.02 -13.23
N VAL A 56 -1.15 3.39 -13.28
CA VAL A 56 -0.52 2.73 -12.13
C VAL A 56 0.62 3.60 -11.65
N ILE A 57 0.60 3.94 -10.37
CA ILE A 57 1.62 4.75 -9.70
C ILE A 57 2.40 3.88 -8.71
N PHE A 58 3.71 4.08 -8.65
CA PHE A 58 4.58 3.46 -7.66
C PHE A 58 5.33 4.54 -6.87
N ILE A 59 5.14 4.54 -5.55
CA ILE A 59 5.73 5.50 -4.61
C ILE A 59 6.78 4.79 -3.75
N ASP A 60 7.96 5.39 -3.62
CA ASP A 60 9.11 4.83 -2.90
C ASP A 60 9.91 5.96 -2.20
N ASP A 61 10.64 5.66 -1.13
CA ASP A 61 11.56 6.59 -0.47
C ASP A 61 12.94 6.67 -1.13
N ASP A 62 13.26 5.76 -2.06
CA ASP A 62 14.46 5.82 -2.88
C ASP A 62 14.19 5.72 -4.40
N LYS A 63 15.13 5.16 -5.16
CA LYS A 63 15.09 5.08 -6.64
C LYS A 63 15.42 3.68 -7.16
N ARG A 64 15.56 2.68 -6.29
CA ARG A 64 15.95 1.31 -6.67
C ARG A 64 14.88 0.64 -7.52
N ALA A 65 13.61 0.79 -7.13
CA ALA A 65 12.49 0.19 -7.84
C ALA A 65 12.34 0.71 -9.29
N LEU A 66 12.77 1.94 -9.59
CA LEU A 66 12.65 2.57 -10.90
C LEU A 66 13.20 1.70 -12.05
N PHE A 67 14.29 0.96 -11.81
CA PHE A 67 14.95 0.16 -12.84
C PHE A 67 14.27 -1.20 -13.10
N GLU A 68 13.33 -1.60 -12.23
CA GLU A 68 12.62 -2.88 -12.30
C GLU A 68 11.16 -2.71 -12.72
N LEU A 69 10.64 -1.49 -12.71
CA LEU A 69 9.26 -1.17 -13.08
C LEU A 69 9.06 -1.13 -14.60
N HIS A 70 7.90 -1.60 -15.03
CA HIS A 70 7.41 -1.44 -16.39
C HIS A 70 7.31 0.05 -16.73
N ARG A 71 7.67 0.41 -17.96
CA ARG A 71 7.74 1.81 -18.42
C ARG A 71 6.42 2.60 -18.32
N ASP A 72 5.29 1.89 -18.30
CA ASP A 72 3.94 2.49 -18.23
C ASP A 72 3.51 2.74 -16.76
N ILE A 73 4.32 2.31 -15.79
CA ILE A 73 4.12 2.61 -14.37
C ILE A 73 4.80 3.95 -14.07
N ARG A 74 4.03 4.88 -13.52
CA ARG A 74 4.56 6.18 -13.11
C ARG A 74 5.24 6.05 -11.75
N PHE A 75 6.57 6.16 -11.76
CA PHE A 75 7.36 6.20 -10.53
C PHE A 75 7.36 7.60 -9.91
N ILE A 76 7.16 7.68 -8.60
CA ILE A 76 7.25 8.88 -7.79
C ILE A 76 8.15 8.59 -6.59
N THR A 77 9.27 9.29 -6.50
CA THR A 77 10.14 9.19 -5.31
C THR A 77 9.76 10.25 -4.28
N THR A 78 9.85 9.89 -3.01
CA THR A 78 9.64 10.82 -1.88
C THR A 78 10.94 11.37 -1.30
N CYS A 79 12.11 10.98 -1.83
CA CYS A 79 13.41 11.39 -1.31
C CYS A 79 13.63 12.91 -1.25
N ASP A 80 12.97 13.66 -2.15
CA ASP A 80 13.09 15.11 -2.25
C ASP A 80 12.01 15.85 -1.42
N TYR A 81 11.09 15.12 -0.78
CA TYR A 81 9.96 15.67 -0.03
C TYR A 81 10.08 15.35 1.47
N ASN A 82 9.88 16.37 2.32
CA ASN A 82 10.00 16.23 3.76
C ASN A 82 8.66 15.85 4.40
N LEU A 83 8.15 14.65 4.06
CA LEU A 83 6.84 14.16 4.51
C LEU A 83 6.92 13.65 5.96
N LYS A 84 6.83 14.57 6.93
CA LYS A 84 7.08 14.28 8.35
C LYS A 84 5.94 13.59 9.10
N ASN A 85 4.70 13.77 8.67
CA ASN A 85 3.52 13.31 9.39
C ASN A 85 2.45 12.79 8.42
N TYR A 86 1.46 12.07 8.95
CA TYR A 86 0.42 11.46 8.14
C TYR A 86 -0.42 12.48 7.36
N GLU A 87 -0.59 13.71 7.87
CA GLU A 87 -1.31 14.77 7.17
C GLU A 87 -0.58 15.24 5.92
N GLY A 88 0.75 15.39 6.00
CA GLY A 88 1.59 15.74 4.86
C GLY A 88 1.58 14.64 3.80
N PHE A 89 1.69 13.37 4.21
CA PHE A 89 1.60 12.24 3.30
C PHE A 89 0.19 12.12 2.67
N TYR A 90 -0.87 12.34 3.44
CA TYR A 90 -2.24 12.40 2.91
C TYR A 90 -2.40 13.52 1.88
N GLY A 91 -1.93 14.74 2.19
CA GLY A 91 -1.98 15.86 1.25
C GLY A 91 -1.19 15.59 -0.03
N PHE A 92 -0.08 14.86 0.06
CA PHE A 92 0.70 14.41 -1.09
C PHE A 92 -0.11 13.46 -1.99
N LEU A 93 -0.81 12.47 -1.40
CA LEU A 93 -1.71 11.59 -2.15
C LEU A 93 -2.87 12.35 -2.80
N CYS A 94 -3.48 13.29 -2.08
CA CYS A 94 -4.52 14.16 -2.64
C CYS A 94 -3.98 14.98 -3.83
N GLY A 95 -2.75 15.49 -3.74
CA GLY A 95 -2.10 16.19 -4.84
C GLY A 95 -1.94 15.32 -6.08
N ILE A 96 -1.49 14.07 -5.90
CA ILE A 96 -1.36 13.08 -6.97
C ILE A 96 -2.72 12.81 -7.62
N LEU A 97 -3.74 12.46 -6.82
CA LEU A 97 -5.10 12.17 -7.30
C LEU A 97 -5.78 13.39 -7.94
N SER A 98 -5.47 14.60 -7.49
CA SER A 98 -6.01 15.83 -8.09
C SER A 98 -5.41 16.15 -9.45
N ALA A 99 -4.19 15.67 -9.73
CA ALA A 99 -3.51 15.90 -10.99
C ALA A 99 -3.88 14.86 -12.06
N ASP A 100 -4.43 13.72 -11.63
CA ASP A 100 -4.71 12.58 -12.48
C ASP A 100 -5.93 11.81 -11.95
N TYR A 101 -7.07 12.02 -12.60
CA TYR A 101 -8.36 11.42 -12.24
C TYR A 101 -8.55 10.00 -12.80
N ASP A 102 -7.59 9.49 -13.57
CA ASP A 102 -7.64 8.15 -14.18
C ASP A 102 -6.65 7.19 -13.50
N ILE A 103 -6.26 7.47 -12.25
CA ILE A 103 -5.41 6.55 -11.47
C ILE A 103 -6.26 5.37 -11.01
N ASP A 104 -5.85 4.17 -11.43
CA ASP A 104 -6.49 2.91 -11.06
C ASP A 104 -5.82 2.28 -9.84
N THR A 105 -4.48 2.40 -9.71
CA THR A 105 -3.74 1.76 -8.61
C THR A 105 -2.54 2.58 -8.15
N ILE A 106 -2.34 2.64 -6.83
CA ILE A 106 -1.17 3.23 -6.18
C ILE A 106 -0.45 2.17 -5.32
N PHE A 107 0.82 1.91 -5.64
CA PHE A 107 1.74 1.14 -4.83
C PHE A 107 2.58 2.08 -3.94
N ILE A 108 2.76 1.75 -2.67
CA ILE A 108 3.54 2.50 -1.69
C ILE A 108 4.52 1.53 -1.02
N ASP A 109 5.80 1.60 -1.38
CA ASP A 109 6.84 0.79 -0.75
C ASP A 109 7.48 1.53 0.44
N GLY A 110 7.53 0.86 1.58
CA GLY A 110 8.18 1.36 2.79
C GLY A 110 7.42 2.52 3.44
N LEU A 111 6.11 2.38 3.69
CA LEU A 111 5.29 3.48 4.24
C LEU A 111 5.93 4.17 5.47
N PHE A 112 6.42 3.39 6.43
CA PHE A 112 7.06 3.89 7.65
C PHE A 112 8.45 4.50 7.43
N ASN A 113 9.09 4.26 6.28
CA ASN A 113 10.29 4.99 5.88
C ASN A 113 9.94 6.38 5.30
N ILE A 114 8.81 6.48 4.59
CA ILE A 114 8.36 7.71 3.95
C ILE A 114 7.84 8.72 4.98
N VAL A 115 7.08 8.24 5.97
CA VAL A 115 6.40 9.06 6.96
C VAL A 115 6.59 8.50 8.36
N ASN A 116 6.88 9.39 9.32
CA ASN A 116 6.95 9.02 10.73
C ASN A 116 5.53 8.85 11.26
N LEU A 117 5.18 7.62 11.64
CA LEU A 117 3.85 7.25 12.13
C LEU A 117 3.98 6.54 13.46
N ASP A 118 3.25 7.00 14.46
CA ASP A 118 2.87 6.14 15.59
C ASP A 118 1.58 5.37 15.27
N VAL A 119 1.10 4.58 16.24
CA VAL A 119 -0.12 3.78 16.12
C VAL A 119 -1.35 4.67 15.84
N GLU A 120 -1.45 5.84 16.46
CA GLU A 120 -2.59 6.73 16.28
C GLU A 120 -2.57 7.38 14.88
N ASP A 121 -1.40 7.88 14.48
CA ASP A 121 -1.15 8.46 13.17
C ASP A 121 -1.41 7.45 12.04
N ALA A 122 -0.94 6.21 12.18
CA ALA A 122 -1.19 5.14 11.23
C ALA A 122 -2.69 4.84 11.11
N ALA A 123 -3.42 4.78 12.23
CA ALA A 123 -4.87 4.54 12.21
C ALA A 123 -5.61 5.68 11.49
N HIS A 124 -5.21 6.93 11.73
CA HIS A 124 -5.77 8.09 11.03
C HIS A 124 -5.44 8.09 9.55
N LEU A 125 -4.23 7.72 9.17
CA LEU A 125 -3.84 7.61 7.76
C LEU A 125 -4.71 6.58 7.03
N PHE A 126 -4.85 5.38 7.58
CA PHE A 126 -5.62 4.32 6.93
C PHE A 126 -7.12 4.63 6.84
N TYR A 127 -7.68 5.30 7.85
CA TYR A 127 -9.04 5.82 7.75
C TYR A 127 -9.19 6.86 6.63
N LYS A 128 -8.18 7.72 6.41
CA LYS A 128 -8.18 8.65 5.28
C LYS A 128 -7.96 7.93 3.93
N LEU A 129 -7.15 6.88 3.89
CA LEU A 129 -6.96 6.05 2.69
C LEU A 129 -8.24 5.33 2.28
N GLU A 130 -9.03 4.79 3.23
CA GLU A 130 -10.34 4.20 2.92
C GLU A 130 -11.26 5.20 2.20
N LYS A 131 -11.23 6.46 2.62
CA LYS A 131 -12.03 7.50 1.96
C LYS A 131 -11.53 7.79 0.56
N LEU A 132 -10.21 7.87 0.37
CA LEU A 132 -9.65 8.09 -0.97
C LEU A 132 -9.93 6.91 -1.90
N GLU A 133 -9.82 5.69 -1.40
CA GLU A 133 -10.13 4.45 -2.10
C GLU A 133 -11.57 4.47 -2.62
N GLU A 134 -12.54 4.78 -1.75
CA GLU A 134 -13.95 4.84 -2.12
C GLU A 134 -14.30 6.04 -3.03
N GLU A 135 -13.73 7.22 -2.75
CA GLU A 135 -14.07 8.46 -3.46
C GLU A 135 -13.48 8.51 -4.88
N TYR A 136 -12.28 7.95 -5.08
CA TYR A 136 -11.54 8.02 -6.34
C TYR A 136 -11.50 6.71 -7.11
N ASP A 137 -12.14 5.66 -6.61
CA ASP A 137 -12.15 4.32 -7.20
C ASP A 137 -10.73 3.75 -7.43
N VAL A 138 -9.85 3.90 -6.42
CA VAL A 138 -8.41 3.62 -6.53
C VAL A 138 -7.94 2.52 -5.58
N ASP A 139 -7.19 1.54 -6.10
CA ASP A 139 -6.57 0.49 -5.29
C ASP A 139 -5.27 0.97 -4.63
N PHE A 140 -5.04 0.60 -3.37
CA PHE A 140 -3.78 0.82 -2.64
C PHE A 140 -3.10 -0.49 -2.27
N TYR A 141 -1.81 -0.59 -2.60
CA TYR A 141 -0.93 -1.68 -2.17
C TYR A 141 0.27 -1.11 -1.43
N ILE A 142 0.44 -1.49 -0.17
CA ILE A 142 1.36 -0.83 0.75
C ILE A 142 2.30 -1.87 1.35
N SER A 143 3.59 -1.56 1.51
CA SER A 143 4.49 -2.39 2.30
C SER A 143 4.83 -1.75 3.66
N ALA A 144 4.90 -2.59 4.69
CA ALA A 144 5.27 -2.22 6.05
C ALA A 144 6.12 -3.33 6.69
N ASN A 145 6.96 -3.01 7.68
CA ASN A 145 7.72 -4.01 8.41
C ASN A 145 6.93 -4.52 9.63
N GLU A 146 7.07 -5.80 9.99
CA GLU A 146 6.41 -6.39 11.17
C GLU A 146 6.86 -5.75 12.50
N GLU A 147 8.08 -5.21 12.53
CA GLU A 147 8.62 -4.47 13.68
C GLU A 147 7.87 -3.15 13.96
N GLU A 148 7.08 -2.67 13.00
CA GLU A 148 6.26 -1.47 13.15
C GLU A 148 4.94 -1.82 13.87
N GLU A 149 4.56 -1.01 14.86
CA GLU A 149 3.29 -1.20 15.55
C GLU A 149 2.11 -0.84 14.64
N ILE A 150 1.56 -1.84 13.93
CA ILE A 150 0.38 -1.66 13.10
C ILE A 150 -0.90 -1.65 13.97
N PRO A 151 -1.75 -0.62 13.88
CA PRO A 151 -3.02 -0.53 14.60
C PRO A 151 -3.95 -1.74 14.37
N GLU A 152 -4.68 -2.13 15.41
CA GLU A 152 -5.63 -3.25 15.34
C GLU A 152 -6.67 -3.07 14.24
N CYS A 153 -7.16 -1.83 14.03
CA CYS A 153 -8.15 -1.50 13.01
C CYS A 153 -7.65 -1.76 11.58
N MET A 154 -6.33 -1.84 11.38
CA MET A 154 -5.69 -2.05 10.10
C MET A 154 -5.35 -3.51 9.81
N LYS A 155 -5.48 -4.41 10.79
CA LYS A 155 -5.24 -5.84 10.58
C LYS A 155 -6.12 -6.45 9.51
N LYS A 156 -7.27 -5.84 9.20
CA LYS A 156 -8.16 -6.26 8.11
C LYS A 156 -7.58 -6.06 6.70
N TYR A 157 -6.54 -5.22 6.54
CA TYR A 157 -5.84 -5.00 5.26
C TYR A 157 -4.55 -5.81 5.14
N ILE A 158 -4.05 -6.37 6.25
CA ILE A 158 -2.78 -7.08 6.25
C ILE A 158 -2.95 -8.39 5.50
N ASN A 159 -2.20 -8.52 4.42
CA ASN A 159 -1.92 -9.78 3.80
C ASN A 159 -0.50 -10.22 4.16
N LEU A 160 -0.38 -11.33 4.88
CA LEU A 160 0.89 -12.01 5.08
C LEU A 160 1.28 -12.66 3.75
N VAL A 161 2.15 -12.02 2.98
CA VAL A 161 2.71 -12.62 1.77
C VAL A 161 3.76 -13.62 2.23
N CYS A 162 3.36 -14.89 2.28
CA CYS A 162 4.25 -16.00 2.55
C CYS A 162 5.30 -16.12 1.42
N ALA A 163 6.57 -16.20 1.81
CA ALA A 163 7.59 -16.92 1.04
C ALA A 163 7.45 -18.44 1.27
#